data_AF-A0A7D9DL66-F1
#
_entry.id   AF-A0A7D9DL66-F1
#
_cell.length_a   1.000
_cell.length_b   1.000
_cell.length_c   1.000
_cell.angle_alpha   90.00
_cell.angle_beta   90.00
_cell.angle_gamma   90.00
#
_symmetry.space_group_name_H-M   'P 1'
#
loop_
_entity.id
_entity.type
_entity.pdbx_description
1 polymer ?
#
loop_
_entity_poly.entity_id
_entity_poly.type
_entity_poly.pdbx_seq_one_letter_code
_entity_poly.pdbx_strand_id
1 'polypeptide(L)'
;MKKESGRTKSPFHDGDVEKSTPAHVNVKKKKKERGVPTAVEERIRHSHRRLANASSKSSKQSALKSGRHKPHFVPPPARTSPGSKKTIAWEGNTHRLEIDPSNLTSTRRSLRVDDLDTSEEEGTRDKLRVYERTIGNLMDEIGTLRHEVGMHDSTRSVQKKKEQLNASKRLLEEQEDEIMEYREELRSTLDENKELKSSLEKLRGHANRSRSEVEIVAEERDALVRKLVEAEMDAKSTSYMVLKLKETVNKLNEDRRMSSGDVVNLIRQKESLLRKLADFEVTNKALRKLLKEQSQYESNGKRLIGQQDVLLQRLAQTNEENKNLLFKLNERDKEVEALLAQVKADKNQAVAFDELKKTIEVTRAHLQKELRSREMECERLNVHIKTTDQQCEQERMEAEHMRGLVEALRKIP
;
A
#
# COMPACT_ATOMS: atom_id res chain seq x y z
N MET A 1 -48.73 -23.74 -69.57
CA MET A 1 -48.39 -25.11 -69.11
C MET A 1 -47.39 -24.98 -67.96
N LYS A 2 -47.75 -25.56 -66.78
CA LYS A 2 -46.96 -26.14 -65.66
C LYS A 2 -45.52 -25.63 -65.43
N LYS A 3 -45.00 -25.34 -64.22
CA LYS A 3 -45.38 -25.62 -62.80
C LYS A 3 -44.43 -24.76 -61.89
N GLU A 4 -44.93 -24.11 -60.83
CA GLU A 4 -44.74 -24.43 -59.38
C GLU A 4 -43.28 -24.56 -58.93
N SER A 5 -42.74 -23.98 -57.84
CA SER A 5 -43.17 -23.76 -56.44
C SER A 5 -42.00 -22.99 -55.75
N GLY A 6 -42.08 -22.16 -54.70
CA GLY A 6 -43.12 -21.97 -53.70
C GLY A 6 -42.84 -20.80 -52.74
N ARG A 7 -43.95 -20.30 -52.21
CA ARG A 7 -44.26 -19.60 -50.93
C ARG A 7 -43.31 -19.88 -49.74
N THR A 8 -43.16 -19.11 -48.64
CA THR A 8 -43.82 -17.91 -48.06
C THR A 8 -43.18 -17.55 -46.69
N LYS A 9 -43.32 -16.27 -46.30
CA LYS A 9 -43.69 -15.72 -44.95
C LYS A 9 -42.71 -15.74 -43.76
N SER A 10 -42.52 -14.53 -43.22
CA SER A 10 -42.28 -14.17 -41.79
C SER A 10 -43.56 -14.42 -40.94
N PRO A 11 -43.57 -14.54 -39.59
CA PRO A 11 -43.17 -13.46 -38.66
C PRO A 11 -42.62 -13.83 -37.25
N PHE A 12 -42.09 -12.79 -36.58
CA PHE A 12 -41.72 -12.55 -35.17
C PHE A 12 -42.25 -13.46 -34.03
N HIS A 13 -41.36 -13.79 -33.08
CA HIS A 13 -41.66 -13.88 -31.64
C HIS A 13 -40.44 -13.51 -30.78
N ASP A 14 -40.65 -12.60 -29.83
CA ASP A 14 -39.76 -12.25 -28.72
C ASP A 14 -39.69 -13.40 -27.70
N GLY A 15 -38.56 -13.53 -27.01
CA GLY A 15 -38.38 -14.44 -25.89
C GLY A 15 -37.02 -14.30 -25.23
N ASP A 16 -36.98 -13.54 -24.13
CA ASP A 16 -35.89 -13.51 -23.16
C ASP A 16 -35.57 -14.92 -22.63
N VAL A 17 -34.30 -15.33 -22.68
CA VAL A 17 -33.71 -16.29 -21.73
C VAL A 17 -32.21 -16.00 -21.55
N GLU A 18 -31.86 -15.42 -20.42
CA GLU A 18 -30.51 -15.53 -19.84
C GLU A 18 -30.18 -17.02 -19.59
N LYS A 19 -29.07 -17.53 -20.17
CA LYS A 19 -28.29 -18.63 -19.57
C LYS A 19 -26.80 -18.46 -19.86
N SER A 20 -26.08 -18.16 -18.78
CA SER A 20 -24.63 -18.29 -18.62
C SER A 20 -24.11 -19.62 -19.16
N THR A 21 -23.11 -19.58 -20.04
CA THR A 21 -22.26 -20.73 -20.37
C THR A 21 -20.80 -20.25 -20.36
N PRO A 22 -19.92 -20.73 -19.45
CA PRO A 22 -18.51 -20.38 -19.51
C PRO A 22 -17.85 -21.21 -20.61
N ALA A 23 -17.54 -20.57 -21.73
CA ALA A 23 -16.75 -21.18 -22.78
C ALA A 23 -15.28 -21.29 -22.32
N HIS A 24 -14.84 -22.50 -21.95
CA HIS A 24 -13.41 -22.81 -21.83
C HIS A 24 -12.78 -22.89 -23.22
N VAL A 25 -12.20 -21.77 -23.67
CA VAL A 25 -11.41 -21.75 -24.91
C VAL A 25 -9.98 -22.20 -24.60
N ASN A 26 -9.65 -23.44 -24.94
CA ASN A 26 -8.29 -23.94 -24.95
C ASN A 26 -7.52 -23.32 -26.13
N VAL A 27 -6.93 -22.14 -25.93
CA VAL A 27 -6.01 -21.54 -26.91
C VAL A 27 -4.66 -22.24 -26.80
N LYS A 28 -4.36 -23.11 -27.78
CA LYS A 28 -3.05 -23.72 -27.98
C LYS A 28 -2.02 -22.60 -28.20
N LYS A 29 -1.22 -22.31 -27.16
CA LYS A 29 -0.20 -21.24 -27.16
C LYS A 29 0.81 -21.45 -28.29
N LYS A 30 0.72 -20.64 -29.35
CA LYS A 30 1.86 -20.38 -30.23
C LYS A 30 2.84 -19.46 -29.50
N LYS A 31 4.13 -19.78 -29.63
CA LYS A 31 5.27 -19.11 -28.99
C LYS A 31 5.31 -17.65 -29.44
N LYS A 32 4.89 -16.72 -28.58
CA LYS A 32 4.99 -15.27 -28.81
C LYS A 32 6.39 -14.82 -28.38
N GLU A 33 7.11 -14.15 -29.27
CA GLU A 33 8.34 -13.43 -28.94
C GLU A 33 8.04 -12.46 -27.80
N ARG A 34 8.88 -12.49 -26.76
CA ARG A 34 8.67 -11.72 -25.53
C ARG A 34 9.10 -10.28 -25.79
N GLY A 35 8.12 -9.38 -25.93
CA GLY A 35 8.34 -7.96 -25.69
C GLY A 35 8.68 -7.70 -24.22
N VAL A 36 9.25 -6.51 -23.96
CA VAL A 36 9.61 -6.05 -22.60
C VAL A 36 8.36 -6.09 -21.72
N PRO A 37 8.40 -6.72 -20.53
CA PRO A 37 7.24 -6.81 -19.65
C PRO A 37 6.84 -5.41 -19.18
N THR A 38 5.55 -5.11 -19.14
CA THR A 38 5.02 -3.90 -18.52
C THR A 38 5.32 -3.91 -17.01
N ALA A 39 5.46 -2.73 -16.40
CA ALA A 39 5.73 -2.60 -14.96
C ALA A 39 4.75 -3.39 -14.07
N VAL A 40 3.50 -3.54 -14.54
CA VAL A 40 2.45 -4.35 -13.89
C VAL A 40 2.78 -5.85 -13.94
N GLU A 41 3.29 -6.37 -15.07
CA GLU A 41 3.69 -7.78 -15.20
C GLU A 41 4.91 -8.11 -14.34
N GLU A 42 5.84 -7.17 -14.17
CA GLU A 42 6.99 -7.34 -13.28
C GLU A 42 6.57 -7.36 -11.81
N ARG A 43 5.64 -6.48 -11.42
CA ARG A 43 5.15 -6.39 -10.03
C ARG A 43 4.36 -7.63 -9.62
N ILE A 44 3.51 -8.16 -10.51
CA ILE A 44 2.79 -9.44 -10.31
C ILE A 44 3.77 -10.61 -10.17
N ARG A 45 4.83 -10.67 -10.99
CA ARG A 45 5.88 -11.70 -10.86
C ARG A 45 6.64 -11.57 -9.54
N HIS A 46 6.89 -10.35 -9.06
CA HIS A 46 7.57 -10.09 -7.80
C HIS A 46 6.70 -10.51 -6.60
N SER A 47 5.39 -10.25 -6.64
CA SER A 47 4.42 -10.69 -5.63
C SER A 47 4.30 -12.22 -5.57
N HIS A 48 4.15 -12.90 -6.71
CA HIS A 48 4.16 -14.38 -6.75
C HIS A 48 5.44 -14.99 -6.18
N ARG A 49 6.59 -14.34 -6.41
CA ARG A 49 7.89 -14.78 -5.86
C ARG A 49 7.97 -14.57 -4.34
N ARG A 50 7.35 -13.52 -3.79
CA ARG A 50 7.24 -13.28 -2.34
C ARG A 50 6.34 -14.32 -1.66
N LEU A 51 5.20 -14.67 -2.27
CA LEU A 51 4.28 -15.68 -1.77
C LEU A 51 4.89 -17.10 -1.75
N ALA A 52 5.65 -17.47 -2.78
CA ALA A 52 6.38 -18.74 -2.82
C ALA A 52 7.47 -18.83 -1.72
N ASN A 53 8.14 -17.71 -1.44
CA ASN A 53 9.16 -17.66 -0.38
C ASN A 53 8.56 -17.68 1.04
N ALA A 54 7.36 -17.13 1.23
CA ALA A 54 6.66 -17.17 2.52
C ALA A 54 6.17 -18.59 2.88
N SER A 55 5.69 -19.39 1.91
CA SER A 55 5.27 -20.78 2.18
C SER A 55 6.44 -21.75 2.40
N SER A 56 7.63 -21.43 1.87
CA SER A 56 8.85 -22.24 2.06
C SER A 56 9.50 -22.09 3.45
N LYS A 57 9.14 -21.04 4.21
CA LYS A 57 9.70 -20.76 5.54
C LYS A 57 8.86 -21.29 6.70
N SER A 58 7.59 -21.67 6.47
CA SER A 58 6.72 -22.24 7.51
C SER A 58 6.83 -23.76 7.68
N SER A 59 7.55 -24.45 6.79
CA SER A 59 7.58 -25.92 6.71
C SER A 59 8.87 -26.59 7.19
N LYS A 60 9.82 -25.85 7.79
CA LYS A 60 11.12 -26.40 8.25
C LYS A 60 11.37 -26.39 9.77
N GLN A 61 10.34 -26.22 10.61
CA GLN A 61 10.50 -26.36 12.06
C GLN A 61 9.35 -27.14 12.70
N SER A 62 9.41 -28.47 12.64
CA SER A 62 8.83 -29.37 13.66
C SER A 62 9.14 -30.85 13.38
N ALA A 63 10.41 -31.22 13.44
CA ALA A 63 10.81 -32.61 13.63
C ALA A 63 11.89 -32.72 14.72
N LEU A 64 11.59 -32.15 15.89
CA LEU A 64 12.31 -32.48 17.12
C LEU A 64 11.38 -33.31 17.99
N LYS A 65 11.74 -34.59 18.09
CA LYS A 65 11.16 -35.61 18.96
C LYS A 65 10.93 -35.05 20.36
N SER A 66 9.67 -34.99 20.79
CA SER A 66 9.35 -34.78 22.21
C SER A 66 9.80 -36.00 23.00
N GLY A 67 10.66 -35.78 23.99
CA GLY A 67 11.08 -36.80 24.93
C GLY A 67 9.89 -37.30 25.72
N ARG A 68 9.53 -38.57 25.53
CA ARG A 68 8.67 -39.31 26.47
C ARG A 68 9.39 -39.35 27.82
N HIS A 69 8.81 -38.73 28.84
CA HIS A 69 9.14 -39.04 30.22
C HIS A 69 8.86 -40.53 30.47
N LYS A 70 9.88 -41.28 30.89
CA LYS A 70 9.73 -42.66 31.37
C LYS A 70 8.94 -42.63 32.69
N PRO A 71 7.94 -43.50 32.90
CA PRO A 71 7.38 -43.68 34.24
C PRO A 71 8.40 -44.38 35.14
N HIS A 72 8.39 -44.05 36.43
CA HIS A 72 9.20 -44.71 37.45
C HIS A 72 8.82 -46.20 37.54
N PHE A 73 9.83 -47.08 37.48
CA PHE A 73 9.67 -48.52 37.65
C PHE A 73 9.40 -48.86 39.11
N VAL A 74 8.29 -49.51 39.40
CA VAL A 74 7.99 -50.12 40.70
C VAL A 74 8.16 -51.64 40.53
N PRO A 75 9.03 -52.31 41.29
CA PRO A 75 9.16 -53.76 41.19
C PRO A 75 7.90 -54.43 41.79
N PRO A 76 7.46 -55.56 41.23
CA PRO A 76 6.31 -56.28 41.79
C PRO A 76 6.66 -56.88 43.17
N PRO A 77 5.66 -57.04 44.06
CA PRO A 77 5.89 -57.61 45.38
C PRO A 77 6.40 -59.05 45.24
N ALA A 78 7.59 -59.30 45.79
CA ALA A 78 8.18 -60.62 45.82
C ALA A 78 7.30 -61.57 46.66
N ARG A 79 6.93 -62.71 46.07
CA ARG A 79 6.39 -63.87 46.80
C ARG A 79 7.44 -64.34 47.79
N THR A 80 7.15 -64.34 49.08
CA THR A 80 7.96 -65.04 50.07
C THR A 80 7.54 -66.51 50.09
N SER A 81 8.41 -67.38 49.57
CA SER A 81 8.37 -68.82 49.90
C SER A 81 9.32 -69.08 51.08
N PRO A 82 8.94 -69.97 52.02
CA PRO A 82 9.62 -70.15 53.28
C PRO A 82 10.89 -71.01 53.10
N GLY A 83 12.06 -70.53 53.56
CA GLY A 83 13.21 -71.42 53.74
C GLY A 83 14.55 -71.02 53.11
N SER A 84 14.95 -69.74 53.08
CA SER A 84 16.37 -69.41 52.88
C SER A 84 16.83 -68.29 53.81
N LYS A 85 17.75 -68.61 54.72
CA LYS A 85 18.55 -67.64 55.49
C LYS A 85 19.43 -66.86 54.49
N LYS A 86 18.95 -65.71 54.02
CA LYS A 86 19.74 -64.76 53.25
C LYS A 86 19.53 -63.37 53.85
N THR A 87 20.64 -62.80 54.26
CA THR A 87 20.86 -61.45 54.79
C THR A 87 20.14 -60.43 53.91
N ILE A 88 19.25 -59.63 54.50
CA ILE A 88 18.57 -58.55 53.79
C ILE A 88 19.56 -57.38 53.74
N ALA A 89 20.01 -57.03 52.54
CA ALA A 89 20.92 -55.91 52.30
C ALA A 89 20.22 -54.83 51.47
N TRP A 90 20.33 -53.58 51.91
CA TRP A 90 19.83 -52.40 51.20
C TRP A 90 21.03 -51.55 50.77
N GLU A 91 21.11 -51.26 49.47
CA GLU A 91 22.21 -50.51 48.86
C GLU A 91 21.66 -49.25 48.16
N GLY A 92 22.12 -48.09 48.61
CA GLY A 92 21.94 -46.81 47.93
C GLY A 92 23.29 -46.31 47.39
N ASN A 93 23.27 -45.30 46.51
CA ASN A 93 24.45 -44.83 45.76
C ASN A 93 25.67 -44.41 46.63
N THR A 94 25.51 -44.21 47.94
CA THR A 94 26.63 -43.91 48.85
C THR A 94 26.75 -44.88 50.03
N HIS A 95 25.73 -45.67 50.40
CA HIS A 95 25.74 -46.47 51.62
C HIS A 95 25.06 -47.84 51.44
N ARG A 96 25.64 -48.87 52.06
CA ARG A 96 25.13 -50.26 52.08
C ARG A 96 24.93 -50.71 53.52
N LEU A 97 23.71 -51.16 53.83
CA LEU A 97 23.34 -51.70 55.14
C LEU A 97 23.04 -53.19 54.98
N GLU A 98 23.79 -54.03 55.70
CA GLU A 98 23.56 -55.48 55.77
C GLU A 98 23.10 -55.87 57.17
N ILE A 99 21.96 -56.55 57.27
CA ILE A 99 21.43 -57.03 58.55
C ILE A 99 21.64 -58.54 58.64
N ASP A 100 22.65 -58.96 59.41
CA ASP A 100 22.93 -60.37 59.73
C ASP A 100 22.02 -60.86 60.87
N PRO A 101 21.10 -61.84 60.63
CA PRO A 101 20.16 -62.29 61.65
C PRO A 101 20.85 -63.07 62.79
N SER A 102 22.12 -63.44 62.61
CA SER A 102 22.89 -64.28 63.54
C SER A 102 23.35 -63.52 64.79
N ASN A 103 23.35 -62.18 64.74
CA ASN A 103 23.74 -61.31 65.86
C ASN A 103 22.56 -60.91 66.78
N LEU A 104 21.34 -61.41 66.50
CA LEU A 104 20.15 -61.10 67.31
C LEU A 104 20.06 -61.91 68.62
N THR A 105 21.00 -62.82 68.90
CA THR A 105 20.98 -63.65 70.11
C THR A 105 21.91 -63.16 71.24
N SER A 106 22.80 -62.18 71.00
CA SER A 106 23.74 -61.68 72.02
C SER A 106 23.40 -60.31 72.63
N THR A 107 22.29 -59.70 72.23
CA THR A 107 21.72 -58.54 72.92
C THR A 107 20.22 -58.70 73.07
N ARG A 108 19.79 -59.76 73.77
CA ARG A 108 18.61 -59.62 74.63
C ARG A 108 18.98 -58.65 75.75
N ARG A 109 19.03 -57.35 75.42
CA ARG A 109 18.69 -56.34 76.42
C ARG A 109 17.24 -56.63 76.73
N SER A 110 17.02 -57.34 77.83
CA SER A 110 15.71 -57.48 78.44
C SER A 110 15.16 -56.06 78.52
N LEU A 111 14.05 -55.81 77.82
CA LEU A 111 13.36 -54.53 77.81
C LEU A 111 13.18 -54.14 79.27
N ARG A 112 13.92 -53.13 79.72
CA ARG A 112 13.80 -52.67 81.11
C ARG A 112 12.50 -51.91 81.19
N VAL A 113 11.86 -51.93 82.35
CA VAL A 113 10.61 -51.19 82.56
C VAL A 113 10.83 -49.68 82.36
N ASP A 114 12.08 -49.21 82.49
CA ASP A 114 12.52 -47.85 82.14
C ASP A 114 12.57 -47.56 80.62
N ASP A 115 12.56 -48.58 79.75
CA ASP A 115 12.42 -48.42 78.29
C ASP A 115 10.94 -48.29 77.86
N LEU A 116 10.00 -48.48 78.79
CA LEU A 116 8.56 -48.23 78.65
C LEU A 116 8.14 -46.92 79.34
N ASP A 117 9.05 -45.97 79.49
CA ASP A 117 8.68 -44.64 79.93
C ASP A 117 7.91 -43.93 78.81
N THR A 118 6.58 -43.95 78.92
CA THR A 118 5.69 -43.23 78.01
C THR A 118 5.75 -41.71 78.23
N SER A 119 6.55 -41.22 79.19
CA SER A 119 6.75 -39.78 79.45
C SER A 119 7.44 -39.06 78.28
N GLU A 120 8.23 -39.75 77.44
CA GLU A 120 8.77 -39.17 76.19
C GLU A 120 7.89 -39.46 74.95
N GLU A 121 6.86 -40.30 75.08
CA GLU A 121 5.96 -40.69 73.98
C GLU A 121 4.94 -39.58 73.64
N GLU A 122 4.53 -38.78 74.64
CA GLU A 122 3.64 -37.63 74.44
C GLU A 122 4.36 -36.47 73.72
N GLY A 123 5.59 -36.17 74.11
CA GLY A 123 6.42 -35.16 73.45
C GLY A 123 6.86 -35.55 72.02
N THR A 124 6.97 -36.84 71.72
CA THR A 124 7.22 -37.32 70.34
C THR A 124 5.94 -37.32 69.49
N ARG A 125 4.77 -37.63 70.06
CA ARG A 125 3.47 -37.47 69.39
C ARG A 125 3.14 -36.01 69.07
N ASP A 126 3.47 -35.08 69.96
CA ASP A 126 3.29 -33.65 69.69
C ASP A 126 4.23 -33.16 68.58
N LYS A 127 5.48 -33.60 68.56
CA LYS A 127 6.40 -33.33 67.45
C LYS A 127 5.90 -33.93 66.13
N LEU A 128 5.35 -35.15 66.17
CA LEU A 128 4.75 -35.79 65.00
C LEU A 128 3.55 -34.99 64.47
N ARG A 129 2.64 -34.54 65.35
CA ARG A 129 1.50 -33.67 64.99
C ARG A 129 1.94 -32.34 64.41
N VAL A 130 3.04 -31.77 64.92
CA VAL A 130 3.65 -30.56 64.34
C VAL A 130 4.15 -30.84 62.93
N TYR A 131 4.89 -31.94 62.72
CA TYR A 131 5.36 -32.32 61.39
C TYR A 131 4.24 -32.63 60.40
N GLU A 132 3.19 -33.33 60.80
CA GLU A 132 2.01 -33.59 59.95
C GLU A 132 1.35 -32.29 59.50
N ARG A 133 1.22 -31.32 60.41
CA ARG A 133 0.69 -29.99 60.08
C ARG A 133 1.63 -29.22 59.14
N THR A 134 2.94 -29.28 59.37
CA THR A 134 3.94 -28.68 58.49
C THR A 134 3.90 -29.31 57.09
N ILE A 135 3.78 -30.63 57.00
CA ILE A 135 3.65 -31.35 55.73
C ILE A 135 2.34 -30.97 55.03
N GLY A 136 1.23 -30.87 55.74
CA GLY A 136 -0.04 -30.40 55.20
C GLY A 136 0.07 -29.00 54.58
N ASN A 137 0.62 -28.05 55.34
CA ASN A 137 0.85 -26.69 54.86
C ASN A 137 1.78 -26.64 53.63
N LEU A 138 2.86 -27.42 53.63
CA LEU A 138 3.77 -27.51 52.48
C LEU A 138 3.12 -28.17 51.26
N MET A 139 2.26 -29.17 51.46
CA MET A 139 1.51 -29.80 50.36
C MET A 139 0.51 -28.83 49.74
N ASP A 140 -0.15 -27.99 50.55
CA ASP A 140 -1.05 -26.93 50.08
C ASP A 140 -0.26 -25.83 49.33
N GLU A 141 0.91 -25.44 49.85
CA GLU A 141 1.80 -24.47 49.19
C GLU A 141 2.36 -25.02 47.87
N ILE A 142 2.76 -26.29 47.81
CA ILE A 142 3.16 -26.95 46.56
C ILE A 142 1.98 -27.05 45.59
N GLY A 143 0.75 -27.27 46.08
CA GLY A 143 -0.47 -27.31 45.28
C GLY A 143 -0.76 -25.97 44.63
N THR A 144 -0.65 -24.88 45.39
CA THR A 144 -0.83 -23.50 44.91
C THR A 144 0.27 -23.11 43.92
N LEU A 145 1.55 -23.34 44.25
CA LEU A 145 2.67 -23.09 43.33
C LEU A 145 2.56 -23.88 42.02
N ARG A 146 2.12 -25.13 42.06
CA ARG A 146 1.88 -25.94 40.85
C ARG A 146 0.77 -25.36 39.99
N HIS A 147 -0.30 -24.87 40.61
CA HIS A 147 -1.38 -24.20 39.89
C HIS A 147 -0.89 -22.88 39.26
N GLU A 148 -0.12 -22.08 40.00
CA GLU A 148 0.47 -20.83 39.50
C GLU A 148 1.40 -21.06 38.30
N VAL A 149 2.29 -22.06 38.38
CA VAL A 149 3.16 -22.43 37.24
C VAL A 149 2.33 -22.89 36.04
N GLY A 150 1.29 -23.70 36.26
CA GLY A 150 0.37 -24.12 35.20
C GLY A 150 -0.39 -22.95 34.54
N MET A 151 -0.81 -21.98 35.35
CA MET A 151 -1.44 -20.74 34.88
C MET A 151 -0.47 -19.87 34.09
N HIS A 152 0.79 -19.78 34.52
CA HIS A 152 1.84 -19.05 33.82
C HIS A 152 2.15 -19.68 32.44
N ASP A 153 2.25 -21.01 32.37
CA ASP A 153 2.46 -21.73 31.11
C ASP A 153 1.26 -21.60 30.16
N SER A 154 0.04 -21.68 30.69
CA SER A 154 -1.19 -21.46 29.92
C SER A 154 -1.23 -20.03 29.36
N THR A 155 -0.95 -19.02 30.20
CA THR A 155 -0.87 -17.61 29.81
C THR A 155 0.17 -17.39 28.71
N ARG A 156 1.37 -17.98 28.84
CA ARG A 156 2.43 -17.88 27.84
C ARG A 156 2.05 -18.54 26.52
N SER A 157 1.34 -19.66 26.56
CA SER A 157 0.82 -20.35 25.37
C SER A 157 -0.24 -19.51 24.63
N VAL A 158 -1.18 -18.93 25.39
CA VAL A 158 -2.20 -18.03 24.86
C VAL A 158 -1.55 -16.79 24.23
N GLN A 159 -0.56 -16.20 24.89
CA GLN A 159 0.15 -15.03 24.39
C GLN A 159 0.86 -15.31 23.05
N LYS A 160 1.57 -16.45 22.94
CA LYS A 160 2.19 -16.86 21.67
C LYS A 160 1.17 -17.05 20.54
N LYS A 161 0.03 -17.68 20.83
CA LYS A 161 -1.04 -17.85 19.83
C LYS A 161 -1.65 -16.50 19.42
N LYS A 162 -1.81 -15.57 20.37
CA LYS A 162 -2.30 -14.21 20.11
C LYS A 162 -1.32 -13.43 19.23
N GLU A 163 -0.02 -13.53 19.48
CA GLU A 163 1.02 -12.92 18.65
C GLU A 163 1.03 -13.49 17.23
N GLN A 164 0.92 -14.82 17.07
CA GLN A 164 0.80 -15.46 15.76
C GLN A 164 -0.47 -15.02 15.02
N LEU A 165 -1.61 -14.95 15.71
CA LEU A 165 -2.86 -14.48 15.13
C LEU A 165 -2.74 -13.01 14.69
N ASN A 166 -2.13 -12.15 15.51
CA ASN A 166 -1.91 -10.75 15.16
C ASN A 166 -0.98 -10.60 13.96
N ALA A 167 0.08 -11.41 13.88
CA ALA A 167 0.96 -11.42 12.71
C ALA A 167 0.22 -11.88 11.44
N SER A 168 -0.64 -12.90 11.55
CA SER A 168 -1.47 -13.37 10.43
C SER A 168 -2.51 -12.32 9.99
N LYS A 169 -3.10 -11.57 10.93
CA LYS A 169 -4.03 -10.48 10.62
C LYS A 169 -3.35 -9.35 9.85
N ARG A 170 -2.19 -8.90 10.32
CA ARG A 170 -1.40 -7.88 9.62
C ARG A 170 -1.04 -8.29 8.19
N LEU A 171 -0.67 -9.56 8.00
CA LEU A 171 -0.37 -10.08 6.66
C LEU A 171 -1.61 -10.08 5.74
N LEU A 172 -2.80 -10.38 6.29
CA LEU A 172 -4.04 -10.33 5.51
C LEU A 172 -4.43 -8.89 5.17
N GLU A 173 -4.30 -7.96 6.13
CA GLU A 173 -4.51 -6.53 5.91
C GLU A 173 -3.58 -6.01 4.80
N GLU A 174 -2.27 -6.35 4.84
CA GLU A 174 -1.31 -6.00 3.78
C GLU A 174 -1.72 -6.56 2.41
N GLN A 175 -2.26 -7.79 2.35
CA GLN A 175 -2.74 -8.38 1.10
C GLN A 175 -4.03 -7.71 0.58
N GLU A 176 -4.93 -7.33 1.48
CA GLU A 176 -6.13 -6.59 1.14
C GLU A 176 -5.77 -5.21 0.56
N ASP A 177 -4.81 -4.52 1.16
CA ASP A 177 -4.28 -3.25 0.68
C ASP A 177 -3.63 -3.41 -0.71
N GLU A 178 -2.76 -4.41 -0.91
CA GLU A 178 -2.16 -4.69 -2.23
C GLU A 178 -3.24 -4.96 -3.31
N ILE A 179 -4.29 -5.71 -2.97
CA ILE A 179 -5.40 -5.98 -3.91
C ILE A 179 -6.17 -4.69 -4.24
N MET A 180 -6.37 -3.82 -3.26
CA MET A 180 -7.02 -2.53 -3.47
C MET A 180 -6.19 -1.63 -4.38
N GLU A 181 -4.88 -1.57 -4.18
CA GLU A 181 -3.96 -0.87 -5.08
C GLU A 181 -4.04 -1.41 -6.51
N TYR A 182 -3.98 -2.74 -6.71
CA TYR A 182 -4.11 -3.32 -8.05
C TYR A 182 -5.46 -3.03 -8.71
N ARG A 183 -6.55 -2.97 -7.93
CA ARG A 183 -7.88 -2.61 -8.45
C ARG A 183 -7.92 -1.15 -8.89
N GLU A 184 -7.26 -0.26 -8.16
CA GLU A 184 -7.17 1.15 -8.52
C GLU A 184 -6.30 1.37 -9.75
N GLU A 185 -5.11 0.75 -9.81
CA GLU A 185 -4.25 0.75 -11.01
C GLU A 185 -5.00 0.21 -12.23
N LEU A 186 -5.73 -0.91 -12.09
CA LEU A 186 -6.51 -1.47 -13.18
C LEU A 186 -7.63 -0.53 -13.63
N ARG A 187 -8.30 0.15 -12.70
CA ARG A 187 -9.34 1.13 -13.04
C ARG A 187 -8.74 2.31 -13.81
N SER A 188 -7.63 2.86 -13.33
CA SER A 188 -6.90 3.95 -13.98
C SER A 188 -6.48 3.56 -15.41
N THR A 189 -5.92 2.37 -15.60
CA THR A 189 -5.55 1.89 -16.95
C THR A 189 -6.75 1.63 -17.86
N LEU A 190 -7.89 1.20 -17.33
CA LEU A 190 -9.13 1.06 -18.10
C LEU A 190 -9.68 2.41 -18.55
N ASP A 191 -9.66 3.40 -17.67
CA ASP A 191 -10.08 4.77 -17.97
C ASP A 191 -9.17 5.40 -19.04
N GLU A 192 -7.84 5.26 -18.90
CA GLU A 192 -6.88 5.69 -19.91
C GLU A 192 -7.13 4.99 -21.27
N ASN A 193 -7.40 3.68 -21.25
CA ASN A 193 -7.70 2.94 -22.48
C ASN A 193 -8.99 3.43 -23.16
N LYS A 194 -10.00 3.80 -22.37
CA LYS A 194 -11.25 4.37 -22.86
C LYS A 194 -11.03 5.74 -23.49
N GLU A 195 -10.19 6.58 -22.86
CA GLU A 195 -9.80 7.89 -23.42
C GLU A 195 -9.01 7.74 -24.73
N LEU A 196 -8.04 6.82 -24.77
CA LEU A 196 -7.26 6.52 -25.98
C LEU A 196 -8.16 6.04 -27.12
N LYS A 197 -9.15 5.17 -26.84
CA LYS A 197 -10.14 4.73 -27.85
C LYS A 197 -10.96 5.91 -28.37
N SER A 198 -11.45 6.78 -27.49
CA SER A 198 -12.18 7.98 -27.90
C SER A 198 -11.32 8.92 -28.75
N SER A 199 -10.05 9.09 -28.38
CA SER A 199 -9.09 9.89 -29.13
C SER A 199 -8.82 9.33 -30.53
N LEU A 200 -8.60 8.02 -30.63
CA LEU A 200 -8.43 7.33 -31.91
C LEU A 200 -9.66 7.45 -32.82
N GLU A 201 -10.87 7.38 -32.25
CA GLU A 201 -12.10 7.55 -33.01
C GLU A 201 -12.27 8.98 -33.54
N LYS A 202 -11.92 10.00 -32.74
CA LYS A 202 -11.86 11.40 -33.19
C LYS A 202 -10.86 11.58 -34.33
N LEU A 203 -9.64 11.06 -34.17
CA LEU A 203 -8.58 11.10 -35.19
C LEU A 203 -9.02 10.45 -36.50
N ARG A 204 -9.66 9.28 -36.43
CA ARG A 204 -10.24 8.62 -37.60
C ARG A 204 -11.32 9.48 -38.25
N GLY A 205 -12.19 10.12 -37.45
CA GLY A 205 -13.20 11.05 -37.94
C GLY A 205 -12.59 12.25 -38.69
N HIS A 206 -11.54 12.85 -38.15
CA HIS A 206 -10.81 13.94 -38.80
C HIS A 206 -10.15 13.49 -40.11
N ALA A 207 -9.50 12.32 -40.12
CA ALA A 207 -8.87 11.77 -41.33
C ALA A 207 -9.91 11.50 -42.45
N ASN A 208 -11.09 10.98 -42.09
CA ASN A 208 -12.17 10.75 -43.07
C ASN A 208 -12.70 12.06 -43.67
N ARG A 209 -12.89 13.10 -42.85
CA ARG A 209 -13.32 14.44 -43.31
C ARG A 209 -12.29 15.05 -44.26
N SER A 210 -11.01 15.00 -43.89
CA SER A 210 -9.93 15.49 -44.75
C SER A 210 -9.88 14.75 -46.09
N ARG A 211 -10.10 13.42 -46.09
CA ARG A 211 -10.17 12.64 -47.34
C ARG A 211 -11.34 13.08 -48.22
N SER A 212 -12.52 13.30 -47.65
CA SER A 212 -13.68 13.79 -48.42
C SER A 212 -13.47 15.20 -48.98
N GLU A 213 -12.80 16.08 -48.22
CA GLU A 213 -12.46 17.42 -48.71
C GLU A 213 -11.50 17.36 -49.92
N VAL A 214 -10.49 16.48 -49.86
CA VAL A 214 -9.58 16.25 -51.00
C VAL A 214 -10.33 15.72 -52.22
N GLU A 215 -11.30 14.83 -52.02
CA GLU A 215 -12.13 14.29 -53.09
C GLU A 215 -12.98 15.39 -53.76
N ILE A 216 -13.64 16.24 -52.97
CA ILE A 216 -14.41 17.39 -53.48
C ILE A 216 -13.51 18.33 -54.29
N VAL A 217 -12.33 18.68 -53.77
CA VAL A 217 -11.39 19.57 -54.48
C VAL A 217 -10.91 18.93 -55.79
N ALA A 218 -10.72 17.61 -55.83
CA ALA A 218 -10.35 16.90 -57.05
C ALA A 218 -11.49 16.95 -58.09
N GLU A 219 -12.74 16.74 -57.67
CA GLU A 219 -13.92 16.84 -58.53
C GLU A 219 -14.09 18.26 -59.12
N GLU A 220 -13.94 19.29 -58.29
CA GLU A 220 -14.01 20.69 -58.71
C GLU A 220 -12.89 21.03 -59.71
N ARG A 221 -11.66 20.56 -59.46
CA ARG A 221 -10.54 20.70 -60.40
C ARG A 221 -10.85 20.02 -61.73
N ASP A 222 -11.39 18.82 -61.72
CA ASP A 222 -11.71 18.07 -62.95
C ASP A 222 -12.87 18.72 -63.73
N ALA A 223 -13.84 19.33 -63.03
CA ALA A 223 -14.87 20.16 -63.66
C ALA A 223 -14.28 21.41 -64.33
N LEU A 224 -13.34 22.10 -63.65
CA LEU A 224 -12.62 23.25 -64.21
C LEU A 224 -11.83 22.88 -65.46
N VAL A 225 -11.09 21.77 -65.43
CA VAL A 225 -10.31 21.27 -66.58
C VAL A 225 -11.23 20.96 -67.76
N ARG A 226 -12.35 20.27 -67.53
CA ARG A 226 -13.34 20.01 -68.59
C ARG A 226 -13.86 21.30 -69.21
N LYS A 227 -14.22 22.29 -68.38
CA LYS A 227 -14.72 23.58 -68.86
C LYS A 227 -13.67 24.38 -69.63
N LEU A 228 -12.40 24.28 -69.23
CA LEU A 228 -11.28 24.90 -69.92
C LEU A 228 -11.08 24.29 -71.32
N VAL A 229 -11.15 22.95 -71.43
CA VAL A 229 -11.04 22.25 -72.71
C VAL A 229 -12.19 22.61 -73.65
N GLU A 230 -13.43 22.67 -73.15
CA GLU A 230 -14.58 23.14 -73.93
C GLU A 230 -14.34 24.56 -74.48
N ALA A 231 -13.91 25.49 -73.61
CA ALA A 231 -13.61 26.85 -74.03
C ALA A 231 -12.49 26.92 -75.08
N GLU A 232 -11.47 26.06 -74.98
CA GLU A 232 -10.39 25.97 -75.96
C GLU A 232 -10.90 25.45 -77.31
N MET A 233 -11.78 24.44 -77.32
CA MET A 233 -12.40 23.94 -78.54
C MET A 233 -13.27 25.00 -79.20
N ASP A 234 -14.09 25.71 -78.43
CA ASP A 234 -14.96 26.79 -78.93
C ASP A 234 -14.14 27.93 -79.51
N ALA A 235 -13.02 28.29 -78.86
CA ALA A 235 -12.09 29.30 -79.36
C ALA A 235 -11.45 28.87 -80.70
N LYS A 236 -10.97 27.61 -80.80
CA LYS A 236 -10.42 27.04 -82.05
C LYS A 236 -11.48 27.04 -83.17
N SER A 237 -12.70 26.62 -82.84
CA SER A 237 -13.83 26.54 -83.76
C SER A 237 -14.26 27.93 -84.27
N THR A 238 -14.23 28.94 -83.40
CA THR A 238 -14.50 30.34 -83.76
C THR A 238 -13.38 30.90 -84.63
N SER A 239 -12.11 30.65 -84.27
CA SER A 239 -10.94 31.05 -85.06
C SER A 239 -11.00 30.49 -86.48
N TYR A 240 -11.34 29.20 -86.65
CA TYR A 240 -11.53 28.59 -87.96
C TYR A 240 -12.64 29.26 -88.78
N MET A 241 -13.78 29.58 -88.17
CA MET A 241 -14.88 30.26 -88.87
C MET A 241 -14.52 31.69 -89.27
N VAL A 242 -13.76 32.42 -88.43
CA VAL A 242 -13.22 33.75 -88.76
C VAL A 242 -12.29 33.65 -89.98
N LEU A 243 -11.41 32.63 -90.00
CA LEU A 243 -10.50 32.41 -91.11
C LEU A 243 -11.25 32.13 -92.42
N LYS A 244 -12.25 31.25 -92.37
CA LYS A 244 -13.10 30.91 -93.52
C LYS A 244 -13.89 32.12 -94.03
N LEU A 245 -14.44 32.94 -93.12
CA LEU A 245 -15.13 34.18 -93.49
C LEU A 245 -14.17 35.19 -94.13
N LYS A 246 -12.93 35.28 -93.64
CA LYS A 246 -11.90 36.13 -94.22
C LYS A 246 -11.53 35.67 -95.65
N GLU A 247 -11.43 34.37 -95.88
CA GLU A 247 -11.18 33.79 -97.21
C GLU A 247 -12.33 34.06 -98.18
N THR A 248 -13.59 33.92 -97.75
CA THR A 248 -14.73 34.24 -98.60
C THR A 248 -14.78 35.72 -98.92
N VAL A 249 -14.62 36.61 -97.93
CA VAL A 249 -14.55 38.07 -98.16
C VAL A 249 -13.42 38.43 -99.11
N ASN A 250 -12.24 37.80 -99.01
CA ASN A 250 -11.13 38.04 -99.93
C ASN A 250 -11.47 37.61 -101.37
N LYS A 251 -12.04 36.41 -101.57
CA LYS A 251 -12.50 35.96 -102.89
C LYS A 251 -13.58 36.88 -103.48
N LEU A 252 -14.50 37.34 -102.65
CA LEU A 252 -15.56 38.27 -103.05
C LEU A 252 -15.03 39.68 -103.38
N ASN A 253 -13.91 40.09 -102.78
CA ASN A 253 -13.20 41.31 -103.17
C ASN A 253 -12.44 41.14 -104.51
N GLU A 254 -12.00 39.93 -104.83
CA GLU A 254 -11.33 39.59 -106.10
C GLU A 254 -12.35 39.47 -107.26
N ASP A 255 -13.51 38.87 -107.02
CA ASP A 255 -14.62 38.75 -107.98
C ASP A 255 -15.55 39.98 -107.93
N ARG A 256 -15.40 40.91 -108.89
CA ARG A 256 -16.18 42.17 -108.99
C ARG A 256 -17.72 42.01 -109.10
N ARG A 257 -18.29 40.79 -109.13
CA ARG A 257 -19.74 40.52 -109.15
C ARG A 257 -20.08 39.30 -108.28
N MET A 258 -20.82 39.52 -107.20
CA MET A 258 -21.32 38.48 -106.27
C MET A 258 -22.41 37.59 -106.91
N SER A 259 -22.29 36.27 -106.80
CA SER A 259 -23.39 35.33 -107.07
C SER A 259 -24.35 35.23 -105.88
N SER A 260 -25.64 34.98 -106.11
CA SER A 260 -26.65 34.87 -105.04
C SER A 260 -26.37 33.72 -104.06
N GLY A 261 -25.74 32.63 -104.54
CA GLY A 261 -25.32 31.51 -103.70
C GLY A 261 -24.23 31.88 -102.70
N ASP A 262 -23.30 32.76 -103.08
CA ASP A 262 -22.23 33.23 -102.21
C ASP A 262 -22.76 34.13 -101.09
N VAL A 263 -23.77 34.96 -101.40
CA VAL A 263 -24.48 35.77 -100.40
C VAL A 263 -25.15 34.90 -99.35
N VAL A 264 -25.88 33.85 -99.76
CA VAL A 264 -26.57 32.94 -98.83
C VAL A 264 -25.57 32.17 -97.95
N ASN A 265 -24.47 31.70 -98.54
CA ASN A 265 -23.41 31.02 -97.77
C ASN A 265 -22.75 31.94 -96.75
N LEU A 266 -22.52 33.21 -97.12
CA LEU A 266 -21.95 34.21 -96.23
C LEU A 266 -22.89 34.52 -95.05
N ILE A 267 -24.19 34.63 -95.30
CA ILE A 267 -25.22 34.82 -94.27
C ILE A 267 -25.20 33.62 -93.29
N ARG A 268 -25.21 32.39 -93.80
CA ARG A 268 -25.20 31.18 -92.96
C ARG A 268 -23.93 31.08 -92.10
N GLN A 269 -22.77 31.45 -92.65
CA GLN A 269 -21.50 31.47 -91.91
C GLN A 269 -21.51 32.55 -90.83
N LYS A 270 -22.01 33.76 -91.14
CA LYS A 270 -22.17 34.85 -90.17
C LYS A 270 -23.07 34.44 -89.00
N GLU A 271 -24.24 33.87 -89.28
CA GLU A 271 -25.17 33.41 -88.24
C GLU A 271 -24.57 32.30 -87.38
N SER A 272 -23.86 31.35 -87.99
CA SER A 272 -23.16 30.31 -87.24
C SER A 272 -22.06 30.87 -86.34
N LEU A 273 -21.34 31.90 -86.79
CA LEU A 273 -20.27 32.54 -86.03
C LEU A 273 -20.83 33.36 -84.86
N LEU A 274 -21.94 34.07 -85.07
CA LEU A 274 -22.66 34.77 -84.00
C LEU A 274 -23.13 33.81 -82.91
N ARG A 275 -23.63 32.63 -83.28
CA ARG A 275 -24.05 31.61 -82.31
C ARG A 275 -22.88 31.11 -81.44
N LYS A 276 -21.74 30.80 -82.07
CA LYS A 276 -20.52 30.38 -81.34
C LYS A 276 -19.95 31.48 -80.46
N LEU A 277 -20.01 32.74 -80.89
CA LEU A 277 -19.60 33.87 -80.06
C LEU A 277 -20.51 34.01 -78.83
N ALA A 278 -21.82 33.81 -78.97
CA ALA A 278 -22.73 33.81 -77.84
C ALA A 278 -22.43 32.68 -76.85
N ASP A 279 -22.16 31.47 -77.34
CA ASP A 279 -21.77 30.33 -76.51
C ASP A 279 -20.44 30.61 -75.77
N PHE A 280 -19.44 31.16 -76.49
CA PHE A 280 -18.17 31.58 -75.91
C PHE A 280 -18.33 32.65 -74.83
N GLU A 281 -19.21 33.63 -75.02
CA GLU A 281 -19.48 34.65 -74.01
C GLU A 281 -20.06 34.05 -72.72
N VAL A 282 -20.97 33.07 -72.85
CA VAL A 282 -21.56 32.38 -71.70
C VAL A 282 -20.51 31.56 -70.96
N THR A 283 -19.68 30.80 -71.67
CA THR A 283 -18.62 29.98 -71.05
C THR A 283 -17.55 30.86 -70.40
N ASN A 284 -17.15 31.97 -71.03
CA ASN A 284 -16.19 32.92 -70.49
C ASN A 284 -16.72 33.59 -69.21
N LYS A 285 -18.01 33.98 -69.19
CA LYS A 285 -18.66 34.50 -67.97
C LYS A 285 -18.68 33.47 -66.85
N ALA A 286 -18.98 32.21 -67.14
CA ALA A 286 -18.97 31.12 -66.16
C ALA A 286 -17.56 30.88 -65.59
N LEU A 287 -16.53 30.83 -66.45
CA LEU A 287 -15.13 30.67 -66.02
C LEU A 287 -14.68 31.82 -65.12
N ARG A 288 -15.02 33.07 -65.47
CA ARG A 288 -14.70 34.24 -64.61
C ARG A 288 -15.39 34.16 -63.25
N LYS A 289 -16.61 33.61 -63.18
CA LYS A 289 -17.31 33.41 -61.91
C LYS A 289 -16.61 32.37 -61.05
N LEU A 290 -16.31 31.20 -61.61
CA LEU A 290 -15.58 30.13 -60.91
C LEU A 290 -14.20 30.60 -60.42
N LEU A 291 -13.46 31.38 -61.23
CA LEU A 291 -12.17 31.92 -60.84
C LEU A 291 -12.28 32.87 -59.63
N LYS A 292 -13.33 33.68 -59.57
CA LYS A 292 -13.60 34.56 -58.42
C LYS A 292 -13.95 33.77 -57.17
N GLU A 293 -14.79 32.75 -57.30
CA GLU A 293 -15.18 31.87 -56.19
C GLU A 293 -13.95 31.13 -55.62
N GLN A 294 -13.12 30.56 -56.50
CA GLN A 294 -11.87 29.91 -56.12
C GLN A 294 -10.92 30.87 -55.38
N SER A 295 -10.73 32.08 -55.91
CA SER A 295 -9.89 33.09 -55.27
C SER A 295 -10.40 33.51 -53.88
N GLN A 296 -11.73 33.62 -53.72
CA GLN A 296 -12.35 33.90 -52.42
C GLN A 296 -12.16 32.74 -51.45
N TYR A 297 -12.32 31.50 -51.91
CA TYR A 297 -12.11 30.31 -51.10
C TYR A 297 -10.66 30.23 -50.59
N GLU A 298 -9.68 30.44 -51.47
CA GLU A 298 -8.26 30.48 -51.11
C GLU A 298 -7.93 31.60 -50.12
N SER A 299 -8.51 32.79 -50.31
CA SER A 299 -8.33 33.92 -49.38
C SER A 299 -8.90 33.61 -47.99
N ASN A 300 -10.09 33.01 -47.94
CA ASN A 300 -10.72 32.57 -46.70
C ASN A 300 -9.90 31.46 -46.01
N GLY A 301 -9.38 30.49 -46.77
CA GLY A 301 -8.51 29.44 -46.26
C GLY A 301 -7.23 30.00 -45.63
N LYS A 302 -6.55 30.93 -46.30
CA LYS A 302 -5.37 31.62 -45.75
C LYS A 302 -5.68 32.37 -44.45
N ARG A 303 -6.83 33.05 -44.38
CA ARG A 303 -7.28 33.73 -43.17
C ARG A 303 -7.54 32.75 -42.02
N LEU A 304 -8.16 31.60 -42.32
CA LEU A 304 -8.46 30.58 -41.31
C LEU A 304 -7.19 29.93 -40.77
N ILE A 305 -6.21 29.65 -41.63
CA ILE A 305 -4.88 29.16 -41.22
C ILE A 305 -4.19 30.18 -40.29
N GLY A 306 -4.20 31.47 -40.66
CA GLY A 306 -3.64 32.51 -39.78
C GLY A 306 -4.33 32.62 -38.41
N GLN A 307 -5.66 32.41 -38.35
CA GLN A 307 -6.38 32.33 -37.08
C GLN A 307 -6.00 31.09 -36.28
N GLN A 308 -5.83 29.94 -36.94
CA GLN A 308 -5.38 28.70 -36.32
C GLN A 308 -3.99 28.86 -35.70
N ASP A 309 -3.06 29.51 -36.41
CA ASP A 309 -1.70 29.75 -35.93
C ASP A 309 -1.68 30.61 -34.66
N VAL A 310 -2.48 31.67 -34.61
CA VAL A 310 -2.62 32.53 -33.41
C VAL A 310 -3.20 31.74 -32.23
N LEU A 311 -4.20 30.88 -32.48
CA LEU A 311 -4.77 30.04 -31.43
C LEU A 311 -3.76 29.00 -30.91
N LEU A 312 -2.98 28.38 -31.80
CA LEU A 312 -1.91 27.45 -31.41
C LEU A 312 -0.82 28.15 -30.59
N GLN A 313 -0.44 29.37 -30.97
CA GLN A 313 0.53 30.16 -30.21
C GLN A 313 0.00 30.50 -28.80
N ARG A 314 -1.25 30.94 -28.69
CA ARG A 314 -1.89 31.21 -27.38
C ARG A 314 -1.97 29.95 -26.52
N LEU A 315 -2.34 28.82 -27.12
CA LEU A 315 -2.41 27.54 -26.42
C LEU A 315 -1.03 27.11 -25.88
N ALA A 316 0.02 27.32 -26.66
CA ALA A 316 1.40 27.07 -26.22
C ALA A 316 1.81 27.99 -25.05
N GLN A 317 1.47 29.28 -25.13
CA GLN A 317 1.72 30.25 -24.05
C GLN A 317 0.99 29.85 -22.76
N THR A 318 -0.31 29.54 -22.83
CA THR A 318 -1.09 29.11 -21.66
C THR A 318 -0.57 27.79 -21.08
N ASN A 319 -0.10 26.86 -21.92
CA ASN A 319 0.50 25.62 -21.43
C ASN A 319 1.80 25.86 -20.67
N GLU A 320 2.62 26.81 -21.11
CA GLU A 320 3.86 27.17 -20.42
C GLU A 320 3.57 27.90 -19.10
N GLU A 321 2.60 28.81 -19.09
CA GLU A 321 2.11 29.45 -17.87
C GLU A 321 1.59 28.41 -16.86
N ASN A 322 0.80 27.43 -17.30
CA ASN A 322 0.31 26.35 -16.45
C ASN A 322 1.45 25.52 -15.84
N LYS A 323 2.47 25.15 -16.63
CA LYS A 323 3.64 24.44 -16.09
C LYS A 323 4.36 25.27 -15.03
N ASN A 324 4.54 26.57 -15.27
CA ASN A 324 5.17 27.47 -14.31
C ASN A 324 4.35 27.59 -13.01
N LEU A 325 3.02 27.63 -13.11
CA LEU A 325 2.14 27.62 -11.94
C LEU A 325 2.21 26.30 -11.17
N LEU A 326 2.23 25.16 -11.85
CA LEU A 326 2.41 23.85 -11.21
C LEU A 326 3.76 23.74 -10.50
N PHE A 327 4.83 24.27 -11.09
CA PHE A 327 6.13 24.32 -10.44
C PHE A 327 6.09 25.16 -9.15
N LYS A 328 5.51 26.37 -9.22
CA LYS A 328 5.35 27.23 -8.03
C LYS A 328 4.49 26.59 -6.96
N LEU A 329 3.42 25.88 -7.34
CA LEU A 329 2.56 25.16 -6.41
C LEU A 329 3.36 24.09 -5.65
N ASN A 330 4.10 23.26 -6.37
CA ASN A 330 4.95 22.23 -5.78
C ASN A 330 6.05 22.80 -4.85
N GLU A 331 6.60 23.98 -5.17
CA GLU A 331 7.52 24.66 -4.24
C GLU A 331 6.82 25.09 -2.95
N ARG A 332 5.60 25.64 -3.05
CA ARG A 332 4.81 26.03 -1.87
C ARG A 332 4.39 24.81 -1.05
N ASP A 333 4.02 23.70 -1.68
CA ASP A 333 3.67 22.46 -0.99
C ASP A 333 4.85 21.94 -0.16
N LYS A 334 6.06 21.93 -0.73
CA LYS A 334 7.30 21.58 0.01
C LYS A 334 7.58 22.51 1.17
N GLU A 335 7.34 23.82 0.99
CA GLU A 335 7.49 24.81 2.06
C GLU A 335 6.48 24.56 3.19
N VAL A 336 5.23 24.24 2.86
CA VAL A 336 4.20 23.85 3.83
C VAL A 336 4.59 22.57 4.56
N GLU A 337 5.06 21.54 3.86
CA GLU A 337 5.54 20.30 4.49
C GLU A 337 6.69 20.55 5.47
N ALA A 338 7.65 21.41 5.10
CA ALA A 338 8.76 21.79 5.97
C ALA A 338 8.27 22.53 7.22
N LEU A 339 7.35 23.49 7.08
CA LEU A 339 6.76 24.21 8.21
C LEU A 339 5.95 23.28 9.12
N LEU A 340 5.18 22.34 8.57
CA LEU A 340 4.45 21.35 9.36
C LEU A 340 5.41 20.44 10.15
N ALA A 341 6.53 20.03 9.55
CA ALA A 341 7.55 19.27 10.24
C ALA A 341 8.17 20.08 11.39
N GLN A 342 8.44 21.37 11.17
CA GLN A 342 8.96 22.27 12.20
C GLN A 342 7.97 22.43 13.36
N VAL A 343 6.69 22.70 13.07
CA VAL A 343 5.64 22.83 14.10
C VAL A 343 5.51 21.55 14.94
N LYS A 344 5.63 20.38 14.30
CA LYS A 344 5.62 19.10 15.02
C LYS A 344 6.85 18.94 15.93
N ALA A 345 8.03 19.34 15.46
CA ALA A 345 9.25 19.32 16.26
C ALA A 345 9.14 20.26 17.46
N ASP A 346 8.66 21.48 17.25
CA ASP A 346 8.45 22.48 18.32
C ASP A 346 7.44 21.99 19.35
N LYS A 347 6.35 21.33 18.92
CA LYS A 347 5.38 20.72 19.81
C LYS A 347 6.00 19.62 20.68
N ASN A 348 6.82 18.76 20.09
CA ASN A 348 7.52 17.71 20.84
C ASN A 348 8.52 18.32 21.83
N GLN A 349 9.22 19.38 21.44
CA GLN A 349 10.14 20.11 22.32
C GLN A 349 9.40 20.76 23.50
N ALA A 350 8.24 21.36 23.26
CA ALA A 350 7.39 21.92 24.32
C ALA A 350 6.94 20.85 25.33
N VAL A 351 6.53 19.68 24.85
CA VAL A 351 6.17 18.54 25.73
C VAL A 351 7.38 18.09 26.56
N ALA A 352 8.55 17.94 25.94
CA ALA A 352 9.78 17.57 26.66
C ALA A 352 10.17 18.61 27.72
N PHE A 353 9.98 19.90 27.43
CA PHE A 353 10.22 20.98 28.38
C PHE A 353 9.23 20.94 29.56
N ASP A 354 7.95 20.67 29.31
CA ASP A 354 6.95 20.51 30.36
C ASP A 354 7.24 19.30 31.27
N GLU A 355 7.70 18.19 30.70
CA GLU A 355 8.16 17.02 31.47
C GLU A 355 9.37 17.37 32.34
N LEU A 356 10.37 18.03 31.76
CA LEU A 356 11.54 18.51 32.50
C LEU A 356 11.12 19.45 33.64
N LYS A 357 10.22 20.39 33.39
CA LYS A 357 9.69 21.29 34.41
C LYS A 357 9.06 20.54 35.58
N LYS A 358 8.23 19.52 35.30
CA LYS A 358 7.65 18.66 36.34
C LYS A 358 8.73 17.94 37.16
N THR A 359 9.77 17.41 36.51
CA THR A 359 10.87 16.75 37.24
C THR A 359 11.66 17.72 38.13
N ILE A 360 11.87 18.96 37.68
CA ILE A 360 12.51 20.01 38.48
C ILE A 360 11.64 20.36 39.68
N GLU A 361 10.32 20.50 39.51
CA GLU A 361 9.39 20.77 40.61
C GLU A 361 9.38 19.65 41.65
N VAL A 362 9.36 18.38 41.22
CA VAL A 362 9.46 17.21 42.12
C VAL A 362 10.79 17.21 42.86
N THR A 363 11.90 17.44 42.15
CA THR A 363 13.25 17.49 42.76
C THR A 363 13.35 18.61 43.78
N ARG A 364 12.82 19.81 43.46
CA ARG A 364 12.76 20.94 44.38
C ARG A 364 11.95 20.61 45.64
N ALA A 365 10.79 19.98 45.49
CA ALA A 365 9.95 19.58 46.63
C ALA A 365 10.65 18.55 47.53
N HIS A 366 11.35 17.59 46.92
CA HIS A 366 12.15 16.60 47.65
C HIS A 366 13.28 17.26 48.44
N LEU A 367 14.10 18.10 47.80
CA LEU A 367 15.18 18.83 48.46
C LEU A 367 14.66 19.74 49.60
N GLN A 368 13.51 20.39 49.40
CA GLN A 368 12.90 21.20 50.46
C GLN A 368 12.42 20.37 51.65
N LYS A 369 11.94 19.14 51.41
CA LYS A 369 11.59 18.19 52.47
C LYS A 369 12.83 17.73 53.24
N GLU A 370 13.90 17.38 52.53
CA GLU A 370 15.17 16.98 53.16
C GLU A 370 15.77 18.10 54.02
N LEU A 371 15.75 19.34 53.51
CA LEU A 371 16.21 20.51 54.25
C LEU A 371 15.46 20.66 55.58
N ARG A 372 14.11 20.65 55.57
CA ARG A 372 13.31 20.73 56.80
C ARG A 372 13.57 19.58 57.76
N SER A 373 13.76 18.36 57.24
CA SER A 373 14.09 17.20 58.07
C SER A 373 15.43 17.37 58.77
N ARG A 374 16.44 17.90 58.07
CA ARG A 374 17.76 18.20 58.64
C ARG A 374 17.71 19.36 59.62
N GLU A 375 16.94 20.41 59.34
CA GLU A 375 16.72 21.53 60.28
C GLU A 375 16.13 21.04 61.61
N MET A 376 15.09 20.21 61.57
CA MET A 376 14.51 19.60 62.79
C MET A 376 15.50 18.70 63.54
N GLU A 377 16.34 17.95 62.81
CA GLU A 377 17.37 17.11 63.44
C GLU A 377 18.46 17.96 64.12
N CYS A 378 18.90 19.05 63.47
CA CYS A 378 19.81 20.02 64.07
C CYS A 378 19.23 20.66 65.32
N GLU A 379 17.95 21.06 65.31
CA GLU A 379 17.26 21.59 66.48
C GLU A 379 17.22 20.57 67.62
N ARG A 380 16.87 19.31 67.33
CA ARG A 380 16.85 18.22 68.31
C ARG A 380 18.22 17.98 68.94
N LEU A 381 19.27 17.93 68.11
CA LEU A 381 20.65 17.77 68.59
C LEU A 381 21.09 18.96 69.44
N ASN A 382 20.71 20.18 69.06
CA ASN A 382 21.00 21.39 69.83
C ASN A 382 20.32 21.37 71.22
N VAL A 383 19.07 20.90 71.31
CA VAL A 383 18.42 20.70 72.63
C VAL A 383 19.18 19.66 73.45
N HIS A 384 19.57 18.53 72.83
CA HIS A 384 20.34 17.49 73.52
C HIS A 384 21.67 18.01 74.06
N ILE A 385 22.41 18.77 73.26
CA ILE A 385 23.67 19.43 73.67
C ILE A 385 23.43 20.34 74.89
N LYS A 386 22.40 21.20 74.86
CA LYS A 386 22.09 22.08 75.99
C LYS A 386 21.75 21.32 77.27
N THR A 387 21.01 20.21 77.16
CA THR A 387 20.69 19.36 78.30
C THR A 387 21.93 18.70 78.87
N THR A 388 22.81 18.16 78.02
CA THR A 388 24.07 17.56 78.48
C THR A 388 25.00 18.60 79.09
N ASP A 389 25.07 19.82 78.55
CA ASP A 389 25.86 20.91 79.11
C ASP A 389 25.36 21.30 80.51
N GLN A 390 24.04 21.39 80.71
CA GLN A 390 23.43 21.65 82.02
C GLN A 390 23.73 20.53 83.02
N GLN A 391 23.66 19.28 82.60
CA GLN A 391 24.01 18.12 83.44
C GLN A 391 25.49 18.15 83.83
N CYS A 392 26.39 18.41 82.89
CA CYS A 392 27.82 18.54 83.16
C CYS A 392 28.10 19.68 84.15
N GLU A 393 27.43 20.82 83.99
CA GLU A 393 27.57 21.96 84.90
C GLU A 393 27.03 21.65 86.30
N GLN A 394 25.90 20.95 86.40
CA GLN A 394 25.37 20.47 87.67
C GLN A 394 26.35 19.51 88.36
N GLU A 395 26.86 18.50 87.63
CA GLU A 395 27.87 17.56 88.14
C GLU A 395 29.15 18.30 88.57
N ARG A 396 29.57 19.33 87.83
CA ARG A 396 30.71 20.19 88.21
C ARG A 396 30.47 20.90 89.53
N MET A 397 29.30 21.49 89.72
CA MET A 397 28.90 22.16 90.96
C MET A 397 28.82 21.18 92.13
N GLU A 398 28.25 19.99 91.94
CA GLU A 398 28.21 18.91 92.94
C GLU A 398 29.63 18.45 93.31
N ALA A 399 30.51 18.27 92.32
CA ALA A 399 31.90 17.90 92.56
C ALA A 399 32.70 18.99 93.29
N GLU A 400 32.47 20.28 92.98
CA GLU A 400 33.03 21.42 93.70
C GLU A 400 32.54 21.48 95.15
N HIS A 401 31.24 21.25 95.39
CA HIS A 401 30.67 21.18 96.73
C HIS A 401 31.28 20.03 97.55
N MET A 402 31.35 18.83 96.98
CA MET A 402 31.98 17.66 97.63
C MET A 402 33.46 17.90 97.92
N ARG A 403 34.20 18.52 97.00
CA ARG A 403 35.59 18.96 97.25
C ARG A 403 35.67 19.92 98.43
N GLY A 404 34.79 20.92 98.49
CA GLY A 404 34.71 21.87 99.60
C GLY A 404 34.43 21.20 100.96
N LEU A 405 33.51 20.23 101.01
CA LEU A 405 33.22 19.44 102.21
C LEU A 405 34.44 18.62 102.66
N VAL A 406 35.14 17.96 101.73
CA VAL A 406 36.36 17.21 102.02
C VAL A 406 37.48 18.13 102.54
N GLU A 407 37.64 19.32 101.97
CA GLU A 407 38.59 20.32 102.46
C GLU A 407 38.25 20.85 103.85
N ALA A 408 36.95 21.03 104.16
CA ALA A 408 36.50 21.44 105.49
C ALA A 408 36.76 20.33 106.54
N LEU A 409 36.47 19.07 106.21
CA LEU A 409 36.76 17.92 107.08
C LEU A 409 38.27 17.74 107.35
N ARG A 410 39.13 18.06 106.38
CA ARG A 410 40.60 18.09 106.58
C ARG A 410 41.09 19.20 107.52
N LYS A 411 40.26 20.19 107.83
CA LYS A 411 40.60 21.36 108.67
C LYS A 411 40.04 21.27 110.10
N ILE A 412 39.38 20.17 110.47
CA ILE A 412 38.93 19.90 111.85
C ILE A 412 40.10 19.23 112.60
N PRO A 413 40.59 19.80 113.72
CA PRO A 413 41.76 19.33 114.47
C PRO A 413 41.57 17.99 115.19
#